data_AF-A0A661VXV8-F1
#
_entry.id   AF-A0A661VXV8-F1
#
_cell.length_a   1.000
_cell.length_b   1.000
_cell.length_c   1.000
_cell.angle_alpha   90.00
_cell.angle_beta   90.00
_cell.angle_gamma   90.00
#
_symmetry.space_group_name_H-M   'P 1'
#
loop_
_entity.id
_entity.type
_entity.pdbx_description
1 polymer ?
#
loop_
_entity_poly.entity_id
_entity_poly.type
_entity_poly.pdbx_seq_one_letter_code
_entity_poly.pdbx_strand_id
1 'polypeptide(L)'
;MNVQFADNMHLRLIDVLCDILPRARRARMAVAFVKYSGLQLLDPFLDTCLTQGGNVEFIVGLDFHTTDAESLQAMMKRASAFASQFKFYCYSAPTDRATAYHPKLYLFDEDESIKSIIGSSNLTRGGLIKNIEVNAVLEFAPQAQEVETLNDIYARIKYQPTRFCPNDDYIQAYADVAERISKSVYPKGDASTRRALAALREKERTLPTPFISPASLQGWQKLVFDKLPDEEFNTSALYQYVGTFRATYPDNQHIKAKIRQVLQQLRDLGLITHRGAGQWIKTDLNGVVVTE
;
A
#
# COMPACT_ATOMS: atom_id res chain seq x y z
N MET A 1 20.18 3.83 -12.18
CA MET A 1 19.03 2.90 -12.22
C MET A 1 19.51 1.63 -12.87
N ASN A 2 19.38 0.49 -12.18
CA ASN A 2 19.65 -0.82 -12.74
C ASN A 2 18.31 -1.53 -13.02
N VAL A 3 18.23 -2.31 -14.10
CA VAL A 3 17.00 -2.99 -14.53
C VAL A 3 17.31 -4.44 -14.88
N GLN A 4 16.53 -5.35 -14.31
CA GLN A 4 16.54 -6.78 -14.61
C GLN A 4 15.11 -7.26 -14.89
N PHE A 5 14.95 -8.32 -15.68
CA PHE A 5 13.64 -8.90 -15.97
C PHE A 5 13.49 -10.29 -15.34
N ALA A 6 12.33 -10.54 -14.75
CA ALA A 6 11.96 -11.84 -14.18
C ALA A 6 10.67 -12.34 -14.85
N ASP A 7 10.77 -13.49 -15.51
CA ASP A 7 9.71 -14.08 -16.35
C ASP A 7 9.27 -15.49 -15.91
N ASN A 8 9.85 -16.00 -14.82
CA ASN A 8 9.72 -17.38 -14.33
C ASN A 8 10.27 -18.47 -15.25
N MET A 9 10.87 -18.14 -16.38
CA MET A 9 11.58 -19.08 -17.27
C MET A 9 13.09 -19.04 -17.03
N HIS A 10 13.66 -17.84 -16.96
CA HIS A 10 15.10 -17.62 -16.76
C HIS A 10 15.41 -17.15 -15.33
N LEU A 11 14.53 -16.32 -14.78
CA LEU A 11 14.62 -15.81 -13.42
C LEU A 11 13.22 -15.85 -12.82
N ARG A 12 13.05 -16.64 -11.76
CA ARG A 12 11.77 -16.71 -11.05
C ARG A 12 11.63 -15.53 -10.12
N LEU A 13 10.42 -14.97 -10.07
CA LEU A 13 10.16 -13.85 -9.18
C LEU A 13 10.39 -14.23 -7.71
N ILE A 14 10.13 -15.48 -7.33
CA ILE A 14 10.45 -15.95 -5.97
C ILE A 14 11.93 -15.78 -5.64
N ASP A 15 12.85 -16.07 -6.56
CA ASP A 15 14.30 -15.99 -6.28
C ASP A 15 14.73 -14.55 -6.02
N VAL A 16 14.14 -13.60 -6.76
CA VAL A 16 14.33 -12.16 -6.56
C VAL A 16 13.76 -11.72 -5.20
N LEU A 17 12.54 -12.13 -4.87
CA LEU A 17 11.91 -11.76 -3.60
C LEU A 17 12.65 -12.34 -2.40
N CYS A 18 13.16 -13.58 -2.48
CA CYS A 18 13.94 -14.23 -1.43
C CYS A 18 15.26 -13.49 -1.14
N ASP A 19 15.88 -12.89 -2.16
CA ASP A 19 17.10 -12.09 -1.98
C ASP A 19 16.82 -10.71 -1.36
N ILE A 20 15.72 -10.06 -1.76
CA ILE A 20 15.44 -8.68 -1.37
C ILE A 20 14.73 -8.59 -0.02
N LEU A 21 13.68 -9.40 0.18
CA LEU A 21 12.76 -9.25 1.31
C LEU A 21 13.45 -9.33 2.68
N PRO A 22 14.40 -10.26 2.94
CA PRO A 22 15.09 -10.33 4.23
C PRO A 22 15.88 -9.08 4.61
N ARG A 23 16.37 -8.32 3.62
CA ARG A 23 17.22 -7.14 3.81
C ARG A 23 16.41 -5.83 3.90
N ALA A 24 15.10 -5.90 3.68
CA ALA A 24 14.27 -4.72 3.64
C ALA A 24 14.03 -4.15 5.04
N ARG A 25 14.35 -2.85 5.23
CA ARG A 25 13.87 -2.08 6.39
C ARG A 25 12.36 -1.85 6.28
N ARG A 26 11.88 -1.75 5.05
CA ARG A 26 10.46 -1.70 4.75
C ARG A 26 10.15 -2.46 3.47
N ALA A 27 9.17 -3.35 3.53
CA ALA A 27 8.58 -4.02 2.39
C ALA A 27 7.11 -3.59 2.25
N ARG A 28 6.74 -3.09 1.08
CA ARG A 28 5.40 -2.59 0.74
C ARG A 28 4.91 -3.27 -0.52
N MET A 29 3.78 -3.96 -0.44
CA MET A 29 3.29 -4.82 -1.51
C MET A 29 1.82 -4.52 -1.78
N ALA A 30 1.53 -3.97 -2.96
CA ALA A 30 0.18 -3.75 -3.46
C ALA A 30 -0.11 -4.74 -4.58
N VAL A 31 -0.89 -5.77 -4.28
CA VAL A 31 -1.12 -6.92 -5.16
C VAL A 31 -2.60 -7.23 -5.30
N ALA A 32 -3.04 -7.45 -6.54
CA ALA A 32 -4.43 -7.73 -6.84
C ALA A 32 -4.90 -9.01 -6.15
N PHE A 33 -4.11 -10.09 -6.24
CA PHE A 33 -4.48 -11.39 -5.69
C PHE A 33 -3.37 -12.00 -4.84
N VAL A 34 -3.76 -12.57 -3.70
CA VAL A 34 -2.88 -13.34 -2.82
C VAL A 34 -3.46 -14.73 -2.59
N LYS A 35 -2.66 -15.76 -2.82
CA LYS A 35 -3.00 -17.13 -2.44
C LYS A 35 -2.07 -17.62 -1.33
N TYR A 36 -2.57 -18.47 -0.44
CA TYR A 36 -1.76 -18.96 0.68
C TYR A 36 -0.54 -19.73 0.15
N SER A 37 -0.73 -20.47 -0.95
CA SER A 37 0.36 -21.12 -1.70
C SER A 37 1.49 -20.18 -2.16
N GLY A 38 1.21 -18.90 -2.40
CA GLY A 38 2.21 -17.89 -2.71
C GLY A 38 2.81 -17.26 -1.47
N LEU A 39 1.96 -16.91 -0.50
CA LEU A 39 2.39 -16.33 0.78
C LEU A 39 3.34 -17.26 1.55
N GLN A 40 3.03 -18.56 1.58
CA GLN A 40 3.84 -19.59 2.24
C GLN A 40 5.27 -19.68 1.70
N LEU A 41 5.48 -19.35 0.42
CA LEU A 41 6.83 -19.30 -0.16
C LEU A 41 7.66 -18.14 0.40
N LEU A 42 7.00 -17.06 0.83
CA LEU A 42 7.64 -15.89 1.43
C LEU A 42 7.78 -15.98 2.95
N ASP A 43 7.07 -16.89 3.62
CA ASP A 43 6.99 -16.99 5.08
C ASP A 43 8.37 -16.91 5.78
N PRO A 44 9.40 -17.70 5.40
CA PRO A 44 10.71 -17.63 6.07
C PRO A 44 11.41 -16.27 5.91
N PHE A 45 11.20 -15.61 4.78
CA PHE A 45 11.84 -14.33 4.45
C PHE A 45 11.09 -13.16 5.09
N LEU A 46 9.76 -13.27 5.22
CA LEU A 46 8.94 -12.37 6.03
C LEU A 46 9.37 -12.43 7.50
N ASP A 47 9.54 -13.64 8.05
CA ASP A 47 10.00 -13.84 9.43
C ASP A 47 11.39 -13.22 9.63
N THR A 48 12.30 -13.43 8.68
CA THR A 48 13.64 -12.83 8.73
C THR A 48 13.57 -11.30 8.71
N CYS A 49 12.82 -10.70 7.78
CA CYS A 49 12.64 -9.25 7.71
C CYS A 49 12.08 -8.67 9.01
N LEU A 50 11.02 -9.27 9.55
CA LEU A 50 10.34 -8.78 10.76
C LEU A 50 11.23 -8.94 12.00
N THR A 51 11.92 -10.07 12.17
CA THR A 51 12.82 -10.28 13.32
C THR A 51 14.05 -9.38 13.29
N GLN A 52 14.46 -8.89 12.11
CA GLN A 52 15.52 -7.88 11.96
C GLN A 52 15.02 -6.44 12.15
N GLY A 53 13.76 -6.24 12.54
CA GLY A 53 13.18 -4.91 12.77
C GLY A 53 12.62 -4.25 11.50
N GLY A 54 12.55 -4.98 10.39
CA GLY A 54 11.90 -4.54 9.16
C GLY A 54 10.39 -4.41 9.33
N ASN A 55 9.78 -3.55 8.52
CA ASN A 55 8.34 -3.31 8.51
C ASN A 55 7.73 -3.87 7.21
N VAL A 56 6.66 -4.63 7.32
CA VAL A 56 5.98 -5.24 6.17
C VAL A 56 4.55 -4.71 6.08
N GLU A 57 4.18 -4.24 4.90
CA GLU A 57 2.83 -3.79 4.61
C GLU A 57 2.29 -4.42 3.33
N PHE A 58 1.05 -4.91 3.40
CA PHE A 58 0.31 -5.42 2.25
C PHE A 58 -0.93 -4.58 1.96
N ILE A 59 -1.24 -4.42 0.68
CA ILE A 59 -2.55 -3.97 0.18
C ILE A 59 -3.03 -5.04 -0.79
N VAL A 60 -4.14 -5.70 -0.43
CA VAL A 60 -4.60 -6.92 -1.09
C VAL A 60 -5.96 -6.70 -1.71
N GLY A 61 -6.12 -7.06 -2.99
CA GLY A 61 -7.43 -7.08 -3.63
C GLY A 61 -8.24 -8.31 -3.23
N LEU A 62 -9.54 -8.10 -2.99
CA LEU A 62 -10.51 -9.17 -2.72
C LEU A 62 -11.47 -9.41 -3.88
N ASP A 63 -11.34 -8.62 -4.95
CA ASP A 63 -12.14 -8.74 -6.17
C ASP A 63 -12.09 -10.17 -6.73
N PHE A 64 -13.22 -10.59 -7.31
CA PHE A 64 -13.39 -11.92 -7.91
C PHE A 64 -13.13 -13.10 -6.95
N HIS A 65 -13.08 -12.86 -5.63
CA HIS A 65 -12.77 -13.87 -4.62
C HIS A 65 -11.51 -14.69 -4.94
N THR A 66 -10.55 -14.07 -5.64
CA THR A 66 -9.33 -14.75 -6.04
C THR A 66 -8.32 -14.75 -4.91
N THR A 67 -8.35 -13.80 -3.99
CA THR A 67 -7.61 -13.93 -2.73
C THR A 67 -8.28 -14.98 -1.85
N ASP A 68 -7.53 -15.94 -1.30
CA ASP A 68 -8.13 -16.94 -0.41
C ASP A 68 -8.21 -16.44 1.04
N ALA A 69 -9.23 -16.93 1.76
CA ALA A 69 -9.43 -16.56 3.17
C ALA A 69 -8.25 -17.02 4.05
N GLU A 70 -7.61 -18.14 3.69
CA GLU A 70 -6.44 -18.68 4.37
C GLU A 70 -5.27 -17.69 4.37
N SER A 71 -5.04 -16.96 3.26
CA SER A 71 -4.06 -15.88 3.20
C SER A 71 -4.39 -14.76 4.17
N LEU A 72 -5.65 -14.35 4.25
CA LEU A 72 -6.08 -13.29 5.17
C LEU A 72 -5.91 -13.73 6.63
N GLN A 73 -6.24 -14.99 6.95
CA GLN A 73 -6.02 -15.58 8.27
C GLN A 73 -4.53 -15.63 8.63
N ALA A 74 -3.67 -16.03 7.68
CA ALA A 74 -2.23 -16.04 7.88
C ALA A 74 -1.66 -14.63 8.11
N MET A 75 -2.10 -13.64 7.31
CA MET A 75 -1.74 -12.24 7.49
C MET A 75 -2.25 -11.66 8.82
N MET A 76 -3.46 -12.04 9.25
CA MET A 76 -4.02 -11.64 10.54
C MET A 76 -3.17 -12.17 11.71
N LYS A 77 -2.81 -13.46 11.69
CA LYS A 77 -1.91 -14.05 12.70
C LYS A 77 -0.57 -13.31 12.76
N ARG A 78 0.00 -12.96 11.60
CA ARG A 78 1.24 -12.16 11.52
C ARG A 78 1.06 -10.75 12.07
N ALA A 79 -0.05 -10.09 11.75
CA ALA A 79 -0.38 -8.78 12.30
C ALA A 79 -0.52 -8.82 13.83
N SER A 80 -1.10 -9.89 14.39
CA SER A 80 -1.17 -10.07 15.84
C SER A 80 0.22 -10.30 16.47
N ALA A 81 1.07 -11.10 15.82
CA ALA A 81 2.42 -11.41 16.31
C ALA A 81 3.39 -10.23 16.21
N PHE A 82 3.24 -9.38 15.19
CA PHE A 82 4.12 -8.26 14.88
C PHE A 82 3.34 -6.94 14.73
N ALA A 83 2.50 -6.60 15.71
CA ALA A 83 1.51 -5.51 15.61
C ALA A 83 2.07 -4.13 15.20
N SER A 84 3.31 -3.82 15.55
CA SER A 84 3.98 -2.56 15.17
C SER A 84 4.61 -2.60 13.77
N GLN A 85 4.95 -3.79 13.27
CA GLN A 85 5.78 -3.98 12.08
C GLN A 85 5.04 -4.58 10.89
N PHE A 86 4.00 -5.39 11.12
CA PHE A 86 3.22 -6.02 10.07
C PHE A 86 1.81 -5.41 10.00
N LYS A 87 1.45 -4.87 8.84
CA LYS A 87 0.13 -4.31 8.58
C LYS A 87 -0.39 -4.83 7.24
N PHE A 88 -1.70 -4.98 7.12
CA PHE A 88 -2.30 -5.20 5.82
C PHE A 88 -3.67 -4.56 5.71
N TYR A 89 -4.02 -4.22 4.48
CA TYR A 89 -5.29 -3.60 4.14
C TYR A 89 -5.88 -4.33 2.95
N CYS A 90 -7.20 -4.42 2.92
CA CYS A 90 -7.95 -5.03 1.84
C CYS A 90 -8.60 -3.95 0.97
N TYR A 91 -8.77 -4.27 -0.30
CA TYR A 91 -9.66 -3.58 -1.21
C TYR A 91 -10.78 -4.52 -1.65
N SER A 92 -12.00 -4.01 -1.64
CA SER A 92 -13.17 -4.65 -2.22
C SER A 92 -13.87 -3.61 -3.11
N ALA A 93 -14.18 -3.99 -4.35
CA ALA A 93 -14.90 -3.12 -5.27
C ALA A 93 -16.27 -2.71 -4.68
N PRO A 94 -16.55 -1.39 -4.53
CA PRO A 94 -17.79 -0.92 -3.91
C PRO A 94 -19.03 -1.26 -4.76
N THR A 95 -18.84 -1.45 -6.06
CA THR A 95 -19.87 -1.94 -6.97
C THR A 95 -19.24 -2.85 -8.03
N ASP A 96 -20.04 -3.69 -8.67
CA ASP A 96 -19.58 -4.57 -9.75
C ASP A 96 -19.16 -3.78 -11.02
N ARG A 97 -19.40 -2.46 -11.05
CA ARG A 97 -18.98 -1.54 -12.12
C ARG A 97 -17.75 -0.72 -11.74
N ALA A 98 -17.20 -0.90 -10.54
CA ALA A 98 -16.00 -0.19 -10.12
C ALA A 98 -14.79 -0.65 -10.96
N THR A 99 -13.81 0.24 -11.12
CA THR A 99 -12.54 -0.10 -11.74
C THR A 99 -11.86 -1.20 -10.95
N ALA A 100 -11.42 -2.26 -11.65
CA ALA A 100 -10.75 -3.38 -11.02
C ALA A 100 -9.45 -2.96 -10.32
N TYR A 101 -9.25 -3.43 -9.09
CA TYR A 101 -7.97 -3.27 -8.41
C TYR A 101 -6.99 -4.33 -8.90
N HIS A 102 -6.11 -3.93 -9.82
CA HIS A 102 -5.17 -4.85 -10.44
C HIS A 102 -3.67 -4.51 -10.31
N PRO A 103 -3.19 -3.75 -9.30
CA PRO A 103 -1.77 -3.47 -9.17
C PRO A 103 -1.00 -4.73 -8.75
N LYS A 104 0.28 -4.75 -9.12
CA LYS A 104 1.27 -5.77 -8.74
C LYS A 104 2.60 -5.05 -8.55
N LEU A 105 2.64 -4.27 -7.48
CA LEU A 105 3.74 -3.41 -7.11
C LEU A 105 4.34 -3.96 -5.83
N TYR A 106 5.62 -4.33 -5.89
CA TYR A 106 6.43 -4.68 -4.74
C TYR A 106 7.50 -3.60 -4.59
N LEU A 107 7.68 -3.06 -3.39
CA LEU A 107 8.57 -1.94 -3.11
C LEU A 107 9.31 -2.21 -1.81
N PHE A 108 10.64 -2.19 -1.88
CA PHE A 108 11.53 -2.55 -0.79
C PHE A 108 12.52 -1.42 -0.55
N ASP A 109 12.50 -0.89 0.67
CA ASP A 109 13.44 0.12 1.13
C ASP A 109 14.58 -0.61 1.88
N GLU A 110 15.78 -0.65 1.29
CA GLU A 110 17.02 -1.10 1.93
C GLU A 110 17.81 0.12 2.45
N ASP A 111 18.97 -0.09 3.07
CA ASP A 111 19.80 1.01 3.61
C ASP A 111 20.35 1.93 2.51
N GLU A 112 20.88 1.34 1.43
CA GLU A 112 21.62 2.06 0.39
C GLU A 112 20.89 2.06 -0.96
N SER A 113 19.78 1.34 -1.08
CA SER A 113 19.03 1.21 -2.32
C SER A 113 17.53 1.07 -2.08
N ILE A 114 16.76 1.40 -3.11
CA ILE A 114 15.33 1.11 -3.17
C ILE A 114 15.12 0.15 -4.34
N LYS A 115 14.47 -0.98 -4.07
CA LYS A 115 14.14 -1.96 -5.09
C LYS A 115 12.64 -1.99 -5.32
N SER A 116 12.23 -1.99 -6.58
CA SER A 116 10.82 -2.14 -6.95
C SER A 116 10.66 -3.23 -7.98
N ILE A 117 9.59 -4.00 -7.83
CA ILE A 117 9.18 -4.99 -8.82
C ILE A 117 7.80 -4.61 -9.31
N ILE A 118 7.67 -4.47 -10.63
CA ILE A 118 6.43 -4.09 -11.31
C ILE A 118 6.23 -5.06 -12.48
N GLY A 119 5.05 -5.66 -12.57
CA GLY A 119 4.79 -6.61 -13.63
C GLY A 119 3.42 -7.27 -13.57
N SER A 120 3.36 -8.51 -14.06
CA SER A 120 2.15 -9.31 -14.17
C SER A 120 1.95 -10.34 -13.05
N SER A 121 2.97 -10.55 -12.20
CA SER A 121 2.91 -11.53 -11.11
C SER A 121 2.08 -11.10 -9.89
N ASN A 122 0.99 -11.81 -9.63
CA ASN A 122 0.31 -11.82 -8.33
C ASN A 122 1.06 -12.68 -7.30
N LEU A 123 0.74 -12.51 -6.01
CA LEU A 123 1.34 -13.29 -4.92
C LEU A 123 0.68 -14.67 -4.79
N THR A 124 0.95 -15.52 -5.77
CA THR A 124 0.45 -16.89 -5.86
C THR A 124 1.59 -17.81 -6.27
N ARG A 125 1.54 -19.11 -5.93
CA ARG A 125 2.58 -20.06 -6.40
C ARG A 125 2.75 -20.02 -7.93
N GLY A 126 1.64 -19.86 -8.66
CA GLY A 126 1.66 -19.67 -10.11
C GLY A 126 2.47 -18.45 -10.52
N GLY A 127 2.08 -17.26 -10.06
CA GLY A 127 2.72 -15.99 -10.42
C GLY A 127 4.18 -15.86 -9.97
N LEU A 128 4.59 -16.56 -8.91
CA LEU A 128 5.96 -16.49 -8.39
C LEU A 128 6.93 -17.51 -9.01
N ILE A 129 6.43 -18.62 -9.56
CA ILE A 129 7.28 -19.77 -9.96
C ILE A 129 6.97 -20.32 -11.36
N LYS A 130 5.69 -20.39 -11.76
CA LYS A 130 5.25 -21.29 -12.83
C LYS A 130 4.67 -20.58 -14.05
N ASN A 131 3.87 -19.54 -13.83
CA ASN A 131 3.18 -18.84 -14.91
C ASN A 131 4.21 -18.11 -15.79
N ILE A 132 3.88 -17.96 -17.07
CA ILE A 132 4.58 -17.03 -17.95
C ILE A 132 4.20 -15.63 -17.49
N GLU A 133 5.15 -14.94 -16.86
CA GLU A 133 4.98 -13.61 -16.31
C GLU A 133 6.03 -12.67 -16.92
N VAL A 134 5.86 -11.37 -16.76
CA VAL A 134 6.90 -10.40 -17.10
C VAL A 134 6.93 -9.37 -15.98
N ASN A 135 8.09 -9.26 -15.32
CA ASN A 135 8.31 -8.30 -14.25
C ASN A 135 9.61 -7.54 -14.51
N ALA A 136 9.58 -6.23 -14.33
CA ALA A 136 10.76 -5.40 -14.24
C ALA A 136 11.18 -5.30 -12.76
N VAL A 137 12.41 -5.71 -12.47
CA VAL A 137 13.10 -5.53 -11.20
C VAL A 137 13.98 -4.30 -11.35
N LEU A 138 13.66 -3.27 -10.59
CA LEU A 138 14.24 -1.94 -10.71
C LEU A 138 15.00 -1.62 -9.42
N GLU A 139 16.20 -1.09 -9.56
CA GLU A 139 17.01 -0.63 -8.43
C GLU A 139 17.38 0.85 -8.60
N PHE A 140 17.12 1.59 -7.54
CA PHE A 140 17.27 3.04 -7.47
C PHE A 140 18.13 3.45 -6.28
N ALA A 141 18.84 4.58 -6.43
CA ALA A 141 19.37 5.29 -5.27
C ALA A 141 18.21 5.85 -4.42
N PRO A 142 18.34 5.96 -3.08
CA PRO A 142 17.25 6.39 -2.20
C PRO A 142 16.65 7.76 -2.52
N GLN A 143 17.43 8.69 -3.08
CA GLN A 143 16.99 10.05 -3.43
C GLN A 143 16.55 10.20 -4.89
N ALA A 144 16.44 9.11 -5.65
CA ALA A 144 16.01 9.16 -7.04
C ALA A 144 14.54 9.65 -7.17
N GLN A 145 14.26 10.45 -8.20
CA GLN A 145 12.93 11.02 -8.42
C GLN A 145 11.87 9.94 -8.69
N GLU A 146 12.26 8.81 -9.27
CA GLU A 146 11.43 7.65 -9.54
C GLU A 146 10.94 7.01 -8.23
N VAL A 147 11.76 6.98 -7.18
CA VAL A 147 11.38 6.48 -5.85
C VAL A 147 10.25 7.31 -5.27
N GLU A 148 10.31 8.64 -5.41
CA GLU A 148 9.22 9.52 -4.99
C GLU A 148 7.93 9.20 -5.75
N THR A 149 8.04 8.98 -7.06
CA THR A 149 6.89 8.64 -7.90
C THR A 149 6.26 7.31 -7.48
N LEU A 150 7.08 6.30 -7.14
CA LEU A 150 6.62 5.00 -6.64
C LEU A 150 5.94 5.14 -5.27
N ASN A 151 6.52 5.93 -4.37
CA ASN A 151 5.93 6.24 -3.08
C ASN A 151 4.57 6.93 -3.23
N ASP A 152 4.46 7.89 -4.15
CA ASP A 152 3.22 8.58 -4.45
C ASP A 152 2.16 7.64 -5.04
N ILE A 153 2.55 6.74 -5.95
CA ILE A 153 1.66 5.70 -6.50
C ILE A 153 1.14 4.81 -5.38
N TYR A 154 2.04 4.30 -4.53
CA TYR A 154 1.67 3.42 -3.42
C TYR A 154 0.76 4.13 -2.41
N ALA A 155 1.05 5.39 -2.06
CA ALA A 155 0.19 6.20 -1.19
C ALA A 155 -1.20 6.40 -1.80
N ARG A 156 -1.30 6.74 -3.10
CA ARG A 156 -2.60 6.82 -3.79
C ARG A 156 -3.35 5.50 -3.78
N ILE A 157 -2.65 4.37 -3.88
CA ILE A 157 -3.26 3.04 -3.75
C ILE A 157 -3.76 2.81 -2.32
N LYS A 158 -2.98 3.21 -1.31
CA LYS A 158 -3.27 2.96 0.11
C LYS A 158 -4.42 3.81 0.65
N TYR A 159 -4.48 5.08 0.32
CA TYR A 159 -5.38 6.02 1.00
C TYR A 159 -6.67 6.29 0.23
N GLN A 160 -7.00 5.46 -0.75
CA GLN A 160 -8.34 5.48 -1.35
C GLN A 160 -9.41 5.10 -0.32
N PRO A 161 -10.61 5.73 -0.37
CA PRO A 161 -11.68 5.50 0.62
C PRO A 161 -12.18 4.06 0.75
N THR A 162 -11.85 3.19 -0.21
CA THR A 162 -12.29 1.79 -0.29
C THR A 162 -11.31 0.81 0.36
N ARG A 163 -10.28 1.29 1.07
CA ARG A 163 -9.35 0.44 1.83
C ARG A 163 -9.83 0.28 3.26
N PHE A 164 -9.72 -0.95 3.76
CA PHE A 164 -10.06 -1.27 5.14
C PHE A 164 -9.11 -2.31 5.74
N CYS A 165 -9.00 -2.31 7.05
CA CYS A 165 -8.29 -3.32 7.84
C CYS A 165 -9.31 -4.41 8.21
N PRO A 166 -9.18 -5.64 7.70
CA PRO A 166 -10.10 -6.71 8.07
C PRO A 166 -9.91 -7.09 9.55
N ASN A 167 -10.95 -7.67 10.16
CA ASN A 167 -10.89 -8.34 11.44
C ASN A 167 -11.28 -9.83 11.29
N ASP A 168 -11.15 -10.63 12.35
CA ASP A 168 -11.47 -12.06 12.30
C ASP A 168 -12.91 -12.32 11.85
N ASP A 169 -13.88 -11.52 12.34
CA ASP A 169 -15.29 -11.62 11.95
C ASP A 169 -15.51 -11.40 10.46
N TYR A 170 -14.81 -10.42 9.87
CA TYR A 170 -14.86 -10.16 8.44
C TYR A 170 -14.24 -11.30 7.65
N ILE A 171 -13.08 -11.81 8.07
CA ILE A 171 -12.37 -12.89 7.39
C ILE A 171 -13.20 -14.17 7.39
N GLN A 172 -13.88 -14.48 8.50
CA GLN A 172 -14.80 -15.62 8.55
C GLN A 172 -15.99 -15.42 7.60
N ALA A 173 -16.63 -14.25 7.62
CA ALA A 173 -17.73 -13.95 6.69
C ALA A 173 -17.28 -14.00 5.22
N TYR A 174 -16.05 -13.56 4.92
CA TYR A 174 -15.43 -13.65 3.61
C TYR A 174 -15.23 -15.12 3.18
N ALA A 175 -14.74 -15.97 4.09
CA ALA A 175 -14.59 -17.41 3.85
C ALA A 175 -15.92 -18.07 3.51
N ASP A 176 -16.97 -17.78 4.28
CA ASP A 176 -18.31 -18.31 4.05
C ASP A 176 -18.88 -17.89 2.68
N VAL A 177 -18.66 -16.63 2.28
CA VAL A 177 -19.08 -16.12 0.95
C VAL A 177 -18.30 -16.81 -0.16
N ALA A 178 -16.98 -16.94 -0.02
CA ALA A 178 -16.14 -17.61 -1.02
C ALA A 178 -16.55 -19.08 -1.19
N GLU A 179 -16.86 -19.80 -0.10
CA GLU A 179 -17.32 -21.18 -0.14
C GLU A 179 -18.66 -21.29 -0.88
N ARG A 180 -19.64 -20.41 -0.57
CA ARG A 180 -20.94 -20.36 -1.26
C ARG A 180 -20.78 -20.15 -2.76
N ILE A 181 -19.90 -19.25 -3.16
CA ILE A 181 -19.61 -18.96 -4.58
C ILE A 181 -18.98 -20.18 -5.26
N SER A 182 -18.02 -20.84 -4.60
CA SER A 182 -17.36 -22.02 -5.16
C SER A 182 -18.32 -23.20 -5.39
N LYS A 183 -19.37 -23.32 -4.57
CA LYS A 183 -20.40 -24.36 -4.66
C LYS A 183 -21.58 -23.97 -5.56
N SER A 184 -21.66 -22.71 -6.00
CA SER A 184 -22.77 -22.21 -6.79
C SER A 184 -22.71 -22.72 -8.23
N VAL A 185 -23.80 -23.29 -8.71
CA VAL A 185 -23.99 -23.64 -10.14
C VAL A 185 -24.18 -22.38 -11.01
N TYR A 186 -24.58 -21.26 -10.40
CA TYR A 186 -24.84 -20.00 -11.09
C TYR A 186 -23.64 -19.05 -11.01
N PRO A 187 -23.19 -18.46 -12.14
CA PRO A 187 -22.06 -17.52 -12.18
C PRO A 187 -22.22 -16.26 -11.32
N LYS A 188 -23.47 -15.87 -11.01
CA LYS A 188 -23.81 -14.68 -10.21
C LYS A 188 -24.25 -15.00 -8.78
N GLY A 189 -24.16 -16.27 -8.37
CA GLY A 189 -24.64 -16.74 -7.07
C GLY A 189 -26.16 -16.77 -6.97
N ASP A 190 -26.67 -17.57 -6.02
CA ASP A 190 -28.08 -17.60 -5.67
C ASP A 190 -28.50 -16.36 -4.84
N ALA A 191 -29.79 -16.24 -4.49
CA ALA A 191 -30.27 -15.14 -3.67
C ALA A 191 -29.66 -15.14 -2.25
N SER A 192 -29.21 -16.28 -1.73
CA SER A 192 -28.50 -16.37 -0.45
C SER A 192 -27.11 -15.74 -0.55
N THR A 193 -26.36 -16.11 -1.58
CA THR A 193 -25.00 -15.61 -1.87
C THR A 193 -25.01 -14.10 -2.06
N ARG A 194 -25.98 -13.55 -2.82
CA ARG A 194 -26.12 -12.09 -2.99
C ARG A 194 -26.40 -11.36 -1.69
N ARG A 195 -27.21 -11.94 -0.79
CA ARG A 195 -27.45 -11.35 0.54
C ARG A 195 -26.20 -11.40 1.41
N ALA A 196 -25.47 -12.52 1.40
CA ALA A 196 -24.22 -12.64 2.14
C ALA A 196 -23.16 -11.65 1.65
N LEU A 197 -23.01 -11.47 0.33
CA LEU A 197 -22.12 -10.48 -0.26
C LEU A 197 -22.52 -9.03 0.11
N ALA A 198 -23.81 -8.72 0.13
CA ALA A 198 -24.28 -7.41 0.56
C ALA A 198 -23.98 -7.14 2.05
N ALA A 199 -24.18 -8.14 2.91
CA ALA A 199 -23.83 -8.04 4.33
C ALA A 199 -22.31 -7.88 4.54
N LEU A 200 -21.50 -8.58 3.73
CA LEU A 200 -20.05 -8.43 3.74
C LEU A 200 -19.63 -7.01 3.37
N ARG A 201 -20.20 -6.43 2.29
CA ARG A 201 -19.95 -5.04 1.88
C ARG A 201 -20.35 -4.01 2.92
N GLU A 202 -21.42 -4.28 3.68
CA GLU A 202 -21.81 -3.38 4.77
C GLU A 202 -20.80 -3.42 5.93
N LYS A 203 -20.28 -4.62 6.27
CA LYS A 203 -19.19 -4.75 7.25
C LYS A 203 -17.95 -3.95 6.81
N GLU A 204 -17.57 -4.00 5.53
CA GLU A 204 -16.40 -3.27 4.99
C GLU A 204 -16.44 -1.77 5.31
N ARG A 205 -17.62 -1.16 5.31
CA ARG A 205 -17.81 0.28 5.60
C ARG A 205 -17.59 0.65 7.05
N THR A 206 -17.73 -0.32 7.95
CA THR A 206 -17.55 -0.12 9.40
C THR A 206 -16.14 -0.44 9.87
N LEU A 207 -15.32 -1.06 9.01
CA LEU A 207 -13.97 -1.47 9.36
C LEU A 207 -13.01 -0.28 9.34
N PRO A 208 -11.96 -0.30 10.18
CA PRO A 208 -10.96 0.76 10.21
C PRO A 208 -10.30 0.93 8.84
N THR A 209 -10.07 2.16 8.41
CA THR A 209 -9.36 2.46 7.17
C THR A 209 -7.88 2.76 7.44
N PRO A 210 -7.00 2.76 6.42
CA PRO A 210 -5.60 3.15 6.62
C PRO A 210 -5.50 4.57 7.16
N PHE A 211 -5.07 4.69 8.42
CA PHE A 211 -4.81 5.99 9.04
C PHE A 211 -3.42 6.51 8.69
N ILE A 212 -3.33 7.81 8.46
CA ILE A 212 -2.06 8.51 8.21
C ILE A 212 -1.59 9.14 9.49
N SER A 213 -0.52 8.59 10.05
CA SER A 213 0.23 9.25 11.10
C SER A 213 1.31 10.15 10.46
N PRO A 214 1.52 11.39 10.93
CA PRO A 214 2.68 12.19 10.54
C PRO A 214 4.01 11.48 10.72
N ALA A 215 4.09 10.55 11.69
CA ALA A 215 5.27 9.74 11.94
C ALA A 215 5.58 8.76 10.79
N SER A 216 4.62 8.44 9.92
CA SER A 216 4.83 7.57 8.76
C SER A 216 5.24 8.33 7.49
N LEU A 217 5.21 9.67 7.50
CA LEU A 217 5.65 10.48 6.35
C LEU A 217 7.15 10.32 6.09
N GLN A 218 7.53 10.43 4.82
CA GLN A 218 8.92 10.32 4.40
C GLN A 218 9.30 11.28 3.27
N GLY A 219 10.61 11.40 3.05
CA GLY A 219 11.20 12.22 2.00
C GLY A 219 10.65 13.64 2.02
N TRP A 220 10.25 14.14 0.85
CA TRP A 220 9.62 15.45 0.74
C TRP A 220 8.38 15.65 1.62
N GLN A 221 7.54 14.64 1.79
CA GLN A 221 6.32 14.79 2.60
C GLN A 221 6.69 15.06 4.05
N LYS A 222 7.63 14.30 4.64
CA LYS A 222 8.12 14.54 6.00
C LYS A 222 8.82 15.90 6.11
N LEU A 223 9.72 16.17 5.16
CA LEU A 223 10.55 17.36 5.16
C LEU A 223 9.72 18.65 5.07
N VAL A 224 8.66 18.64 4.24
CA VAL A 224 7.73 19.76 4.13
C VAL A 224 6.81 19.80 5.36
N PHE A 225 6.22 18.66 5.77
CA PHE A 225 5.29 18.60 6.91
C PHE A 225 5.92 19.14 8.20
N ASP A 226 7.18 18.80 8.47
CA ASP A 226 7.94 19.27 9.64
C ASP A 226 8.19 20.78 9.68
N LYS A 227 8.04 21.45 8.53
CA LYS A 227 8.19 22.91 8.41
C LYS A 227 6.84 23.63 8.36
N LEU A 228 5.73 22.91 8.39
CA LEU A 228 4.42 23.53 8.43
C LEU A 228 4.16 24.08 9.84
N PRO A 229 3.71 25.34 9.96
CA PRO A 229 3.22 25.86 11.23
C PRO A 229 1.90 25.17 11.61
N ASP A 230 1.52 25.27 12.89
CA ASP A 230 0.25 24.73 13.38
C ASP A 230 -0.94 25.68 13.08
N GLU A 231 -0.66 26.97 12.89
CA GLU A 231 -1.63 27.98 12.46
C GLU A 231 -1.79 28.02 10.93
N GLU A 232 -2.72 28.85 10.44
CA GLU A 232 -2.93 29.06 9.01
C GLU A 232 -1.68 29.68 8.34
N PHE A 233 -1.31 29.16 7.16
CA PHE A 233 -0.11 29.60 6.44
C PHE A 233 -0.32 29.70 4.94
N ASN A 234 0.44 30.60 4.30
CA ASN A 234 0.50 30.68 2.84
C ASN A 234 1.62 29.79 2.30
N THR A 235 1.39 29.24 1.10
CA THR A 235 2.41 28.51 0.32
C THR A 235 3.75 29.25 0.25
N SER A 236 3.72 30.58 0.07
CA SER A 236 4.93 31.41 -0.05
C SER A 236 5.80 31.40 1.20
N ALA A 237 5.22 31.20 2.39
CA ALA A 237 5.95 31.11 3.65
C ALA A 237 6.95 29.94 3.67
N LEU A 238 6.68 28.88 2.90
CA LEU A 238 7.60 27.73 2.81
C LEU A 238 8.80 27.99 1.89
N TYR A 239 8.77 29.04 1.07
CA TYR A 239 9.88 29.33 0.16
C TYR A 239 11.15 29.79 0.88
N GLN A 240 11.06 30.21 2.14
CA GLN A 240 12.23 30.45 2.98
C GLN A 240 13.07 29.17 3.21
N TYR A 241 12.45 27.99 3.16
CA TYR A 241 13.11 26.70 3.39
C TYR A 241 13.70 26.09 2.10
N VAL A 242 13.64 26.78 0.96
CA VAL A 242 14.18 26.28 -0.32
C VAL A 242 15.66 25.90 -0.20
N GLY A 243 16.45 26.68 0.53
CA GLY A 243 17.88 26.37 0.76
C GLY A 243 18.06 25.05 1.53
N THR A 244 17.28 24.86 2.59
CA THR A 244 17.29 23.62 3.39
C THR A 244 16.88 22.41 2.56
N PHE A 245 15.81 22.53 1.78
CA PHE A 245 15.33 21.43 0.95
C PHE A 245 16.30 21.08 -0.18
N ARG A 246 17.01 22.08 -0.73
CA ARG A 246 18.06 21.86 -1.73
C ARG A 246 19.25 21.08 -1.17
N ALA A 247 19.60 21.29 0.09
CA ALA A 247 20.69 20.54 0.72
C ALA A 247 20.36 19.04 0.83
N THR A 248 19.08 18.68 1.03
CA THR A 248 18.63 17.28 1.09
C THR A 248 18.40 16.68 -0.30
N TYR A 249 17.91 17.46 -1.25
CA TYR A 249 17.64 17.04 -2.63
C TYR A 249 18.35 17.96 -3.64
N PRO A 250 19.69 17.85 -3.77
CA PRO A 250 20.49 18.77 -4.57
C PRO A 250 20.16 18.73 -6.07
N ASP A 251 19.74 17.58 -6.57
CA ASP A 251 19.42 17.38 -7.99
C ASP A 251 18.06 17.97 -8.41
N ASN A 252 17.21 18.35 -7.44
CA ASN A 252 15.90 18.91 -7.75
C ASN A 252 15.99 20.41 -8.08
N GLN A 253 15.87 20.74 -9.37
CA GLN A 253 15.92 22.12 -9.85
C GLN A 253 14.61 22.92 -9.61
N HIS A 254 13.53 22.27 -9.20
CA HIS A 254 12.18 22.84 -9.14
C HIS A 254 11.55 22.78 -7.75
N ILE A 255 12.33 23.08 -6.70
CA ILE A 255 11.91 22.97 -5.29
C ILE A 255 10.59 23.69 -4.98
N LYS A 256 10.37 24.92 -5.46
CA LYS A 256 9.10 25.65 -5.23
C LYS A 256 7.89 24.94 -5.85
N ALA A 257 8.06 24.32 -7.01
CA ALA A 257 7.02 23.49 -7.62
C ALA A 257 6.80 22.21 -6.80
N LYS A 258 7.89 21.59 -6.32
CA LYS A 258 7.82 20.41 -5.47
C LYS A 258 7.11 20.67 -4.14
N ILE A 259 7.36 21.80 -3.47
CA ILE A 259 6.63 22.23 -2.28
C ILE A 259 5.13 22.27 -2.56
N ARG A 260 4.72 22.93 -3.66
CA ARG A 260 3.30 23.00 -4.04
C ARG A 260 2.70 21.62 -4.28
N GLN A 261 3.41 20.75 -4.99
CA GLN A 261 2.99 19.36 -5.21
C GLN A 261 2.80 18.62 -3.88
N VAL A 262 3.74 18.74 -2.95
CA VAL A 262 3.71 18.06 -1.65
C VAL A 262 2.56 18.57 -0.78
N LEU A 263 2.24 19.87 -0.81
CA LEU A 263 1.06 20.39 -0.12
C LEU A 263 -0.24 19.78 -0.66
N GLN A 264 -0.37 19.61 -1.99
CA GLN A 264 -1.53 18.90 -2.55
C GLN A 264 -1.57 17.45 -2.07
N GLN A 265 -0.43 16.76 -2.03
CA GLN A 265 -0.36 15.39 -1.50
C GLN A 265 -0.79 15.33 -0.04
N LEU A 266 -0.21 16.17 0.84
CA LEU A 266 -0.56 16.21 2.26
C LEU A 266 -2.05 16.51 2.47
N ARG A 267 -2.66 17.30 1.59
CA ARG A 267 -4.12 17.54 1.58
C ARG A 267 -4.91 16.31 1.18
N ASP A 268 -4.49 15.62 0.11
CA ASP A 268 -5.16 14.39 -0.34
C ASP A 268 -5.02 13.27 0.69
N LEU A 269 -3.98 13.33 1.52
CA LEU A 269 -3.76 12.51 2.71
C LEU A 269 -4.56 13.00 3.95
N GLY A 270 -5.34 14.07 3.84
CA GLY A 270 -6.14 14.62 4.94
C GLY A 270 -5.33 15.26 6.07
N LEU A 271 -4.01 15.41 5.94
CA LEU A 271 -3.13 15.97 6.97
C LEU A 271 -3.18 17.50 7.02
N ILE A 272 -3.54 18.13 5.90
CA ILE A 272 -3.73 19.58 5.82
C ILE A 272 -4.98 19.90 5.01
N THR A 273 -5.55 21.09 5.22
CA THR A 273 -6.72 21.58 4.49
C THR A 273 -6.36 22.84 3.71
N HIS A 274 -6.85 22.96 2.48
CA HIS A 274 -6.69 24.16 1.65
C HIS A 274 -7.87 25.11 1.88
N ARG A 275 -7.58 26.36 2.28
CA ARG A 275 -8.60 27.40 2.58
C ARG A 275 -8.91 28.33 1.40
N GLY A 276 -8.13 28.26 0.32
CA GLY A 276 -8.24 29.17 -0.83
C GLY A 276 -7.04 30.12 -0.91
N ALA A 277 -6.83 30.75 -2.06
CA ALA A 277 -5.74 31.73 -2.29
C ALA A 277 -4.32 31.25 -1.88
N GLY A 278 -4.07 29.94 -1.91
CA GLY A 278 -2.80 29.36 -1.49
C GLY A 278 -2.57 29.33 0.03
N GLN A 279 -3.64 29.50 0.82
CA GLN A 279 -3.68 29.34 2.27
C GLN A 279 -4.03 27.90 2.68
N TRP A 280 -3.41 27.45 3.75
CA TRP A 280 -3.44 26.08 4.26
C TRP A 280 -3.46 26.07 5.79
N ILE A 281 -3.97 24.99 6.38
CA ILE A 281 -3.89 24.74 7.82
C ILE A 281 -3.69 23.25 8.08
N LYS A 282 -2.97 22.86 9.13
CA LYS A 282 -2.92 21.45 9.55
C LYS A 282 -4.31 20.98 9.98
N THR A 283 -4.67 19.77 9.57
CA THR A 283 -5.89 19.12 10.07
C THR A 283 -5.60 18.61 11.47
N ASP A 284 -6.50 18.82 12.42
CA ASP A 284 -6.39 18.19 13.74
C ASP A 284 -6.51 16.67 13.57
N LEU A 285 -5.44 15.95 13.89
CA LEU A 285 -5.34 14.51 13.72
C LEU A 285 -5.96 13.74 14.89
N ASN A 286 -6.50 14.45 15.89
CA ASN A 286 -7.16 13.88 17.06
C ASN A 286 -8.63 13.52 16.85
N GLY A 287 -9.12 13.41 15.61
CA GLY A 287 -10.36 12.68 15.32
C GLY A 287 -11.61 13.18 16.05
N VAL A 288 -11.73 14.47 16.33
CA VAL A 288 -13.00 15.08 16.72
C VAL A 288 -13.42 16.02 15.60
N VAL A 289 -14.48 15.62 14.88
CA VAL A 289 -15.29 16.55 14.11
C VAL A 289 -15.83 17.55 15.11
N VAL A 290 -15.30 18.78 15.13
CA VAL A 290 -16.01 19.90 15.75
C VAL A 290 -17.14 20.24 14.77
N THR A 291 -18.26 19.54 14.92
CA THR A 291 -19.54 20.08 14.46
C THR A 291 -19.87 21.26 15.36
N GLU A 292 -20.02 22.46 14.77
CA GLU A 292 -20.87 23.49 15.36
C GLU A 292 -22.30 22.95 15.56
#